data_AF-A0A1I7TG99-F1
#
_entry.id   AF-A0A1I7TG99-F1
#
_cell.length_a   1.000
_cell.length_b   1.000
_cell.length_c   1.000
_cell.angle_alpha   90.00
_cell.angle_beta   90.00
_cell.angle_gamma   90.00
#
_symmetry.space_group_name_H-M   'P 1'
#
loop_
_entity.id
_entity.type
_entity.pdbx_description
1 polymer ?
#
loop_
_entity_poly.entity_id
_entity_poly.type
_entity_poly.pdbx_seq_one_letter_code
_entity_poly.pdbx_strand_id
1 'polypeptide(L)'
;MYIVSIFHEGCPSSSMAAEPLNPERKCPTCQTTFDSTNPKWTVNRLTCPIVETQLETACFIVIKPTNGSFRNFKIGDDLHIGISNSQGVVYSFWTKGVEIEASTWQNSVPLLDLRPFFFGNLENIDNCIEFFVETQKMSQKFHKSKYRETTWNCFDFVPMADFLEEVDDKVDSNRVLDQADYLVNQFEKFTHDFREKTEPECCADTDSDHSKCKKAEEEVRRNKKEIVNVTRRLQKAIYSLEMMPSASDLLIALRDKNAELRDTIVKLSAEFSTSSVPIPEYDTVDMKCLLGDDQVADQKSLLELVKEEQAQIERDLNRILLECEILLRDYDHYKNGLKV
;
A
#
# COMPACT_ATOMS: atom_id res chain seq x y z
N MET A 1 9.67 -27.27 5.59
CA MET A 1 9.04 -26.89 6.86
C MET A 1 7.57 -26.72 6.54
N TYR A 2 6.73 -27.67 6.95
CA TYR A 2 5.29 -27.60 6.71
C TYR A 2 4.63 -26.99 7.94
N ILE A 3 3.64 -26.12 7.73
CA ILE A 3 2.79 -25.67 8.81
C ILE A 3 1.70 -26.73 8.99
N VAL A 4 1.46 -27.14 10.22
CA VAL A 4 0.41 -28.07 10.59
C VAL A 4 -0.56 -27.41 11.57
N SER A 5 -1.82 -27.74 11.43
CA SER A 5 -2.84 -27.46 12.43
C SER A 5 -3.01 -28.69 13.32
N ILE A 6 -2.96 -28.48 14.62
CA ILE A 6 -3.04 -29.52 15.64
C ILE A 6 -4.34 -29.33 16.42
N PHE A 7 -5.10 -30.40 16.54
CA PHE A 7 -6.34 -30.50 17.29
C PHE A 7 -6.24 -31.66 18.26
N HIS A 8 -7.00 -31.60 19.36
CA HIS A 8 -7.27 -32.80 20.12
C HIS A 8 -8.70 -32.85 20.63
N GLU A 9 -9.21 -34.07 20.74
CA GLU A 9 -10.56 -34.33 21.21
C GLU A 9 -10.78 -33.74 22.62
N GLY A 10 -11.94 -33.10 22.82
CA GLY A 10 -12.31 -32.48 24.09
C GLY A 10 -11.80 -31.04 24.31
N CYS A 11 -11.16 -30.41 23.32
CA CYS A 11 -10.76 -29.01 23.39
C CYS A 11 -11.24 -28.23 22.15
N PRO A 12 -11.88 -27.06 22.31
CA PRO A 12 -12.39 -26.28 21.18
C PRO A 12 -11.30 -25.54 20.41
N SER A 13 -10.08 -25.47 20.92
CA SER A 13 -8.99 -24.71 20.31
C SER A 13 -8.13 -25.58 19.39
N SER A 14 -7.76 -25.00 18.25
CA SER A 14 -6.70 -25.49 17.39
C SER A 14 -5.41 -24.70 17.62
N SER A 15 -4.26 -25.29 17.28
CA SER A 15 -2.99 -24.58 17.33
C SER A 15 -2.16 -24.86 16.09
N MET A 16 -1.41 -23.86 15.62
CA MET A 16 -0.52 -24.00 14.46
C MET A 16 0.92 -24.27 14.90
N ALA A 17 1.59 -25.17 14.20
CA ALA A 17 2.98 -25.55 14.47
C ALA A 17 3.74 -25.75 13.17
N ALA A 18 5.07 -25.62 13.21
CA ALA A 18 5.92 -26.04 12.11
C ALA A 18 6.44 -27.45 12.37
N GLU A 19 6.48 -28.28 11.32
CA GLU A 19 7.18 -29.56 11.37
C GLU A 19 8.71 -29.38 11.30
N PRO A 20 9.49 -30.16 12.08
CA PRO A 20 9.05 -31.25 12.97
C PRO A 20 8.44 -30.75 14.29
N LEU A 21 7.39 -31.43 14.76
CA LEU A 21 6.67 -31.06 15.97
C LEU A 21 7.52 -31.29 17.23
N ASN A 22 7.55 -30.31 18.14
CA ASN A 22 8.15 -30.48 19.45
C ASN A 22 7.27 -31.41 20.32
N PRO A 23 7.77 -32.57 20.79
CA PRO A 23 7.01 -33.49 21.65
C PRO A 23 6.65 -32.90 23.02
N GLU A 24 7.34 -31.84 23.48
CA GLU A 24 7.02 -31.17 24.75
C GLU A 24 5.96 -30.07 24.60
N ARG A 25 5.45 -29.85 23.39
CA ARG A 25 4.44 -28.83 23.11
C ARG A 25 3.17 -29.10 23.90
N LYS A 26 2.55 -28.04 24.43
CA LYS A 26 1.26 -28.10 25.14
C LYS A 26 0.17 -27.39 24.35
N CYS A 27 -1.07 -27.85 24.52
CA CYS A 27 -2.23 -27.11 24.07
C CYS A 27 -2.27 -25.74 24.75
N PRO A 28 -2.37 -24.62 24.01
CA PRO A 28 -2.36 -23.28 24.62
C PRO A 28 -3.56 -23.04 25.55
N THR A 29 -4.67 -23.76 25.34
CA THR A 29 -5.91 -23.56 26.09
C THR A 29 -5.99 -24.45 27.33
N CYS A 30 -5.79 -25.76 27.18
CA CYS A 30 -5.97 -26.72 28.28
C CYS A 30 -4.66 -27.30 28.81
N GLN A 31 -3.51 -26.86 28.28
CA GLN A 31 -2.16 -27.24 28.72
C GLN A 31 -1.83 -28.74 28.61
N THR A 32 -2.68 -29.55 27.97
CA THR A 32 -2.42 -30.95 27.68
C THR A 32 -1.21 -31.08 26.75
N THR A 33 -0.25 -31.91 27.13
CA THR A 33 0.94 -32.19 26.31
C THR A 33 0.54 -32.93 25.03
N PHE A 34 1.10 -32.48 23.91
CA PHE A 34 0.97 -33.12 22.61
C PHE A 34 1.51 -34.54 22.67
N ASP A 35 0.75 -35.50 22.14
CA ASP A 35 1.16 -36.89 22.03
C ASP A 35 0.84 -37.38 20.63
N SER A 36 1.88 -37.54 19.80
CA SER A 36 1.75 -38.00 18.41
C SER A 36 1.27 -39.45 18.29
N THR A 37 1.36 -40.24 19.35
CA THR A 37 0.91 -41.64 19.37
C THR A 37 -0.55 -41.79 19.75
N ASN A 38 -1.14 -40.75 20.33
CA ASN A 38 -2.52 -40.76 20.80
C ASN A 38 -3.48 -40.37 19.66
N PRO A 39 -4.44 -41.23 19.28
CA PRO A 39 -5.36 -40.98 18.17
C PRO A 39 -6.33 -39.81 18.44
N LYS A 40 -6.43 -39.35 19.69
CA LYS A 40 -7.20 -38.16 20.05
C LYS A 40 -6.57 -36.87 19.54
N TRP A 41 -5.29 -36.90 19.16
CA TRP A 41 -4.61 -35.78 18.52
C TRP A 41 -4.66 -35.91 17.01
N THR A 42 -5.12 -34.86 16.33
CA THR A 42 -5.14 -34.78 14.87
C THR A 42 -4.16 -33.71 14.41
N VAL A 43 -3.26 -34.08 13.51
CA VAL A 43 -2.29 -33.17 12.89
C VAL A 43 -2.59 -33.09 11.41
N ASN A 44 -3.11 -31.95 10.97
CA ASN A 44 -3.42 -31.72 9.56
C ASN A 44 -2.37 -30.76 8.98
N ARG A 45 -1.59 -31.24 8.01
CA ARG A 45 -0.72 -30.37 7.22
C ARG A 45 -1.58 -29.35 6.50
N LEU A 46 -1.30 -28.07 6.77
CA LEU A 46 -1.87 -26.98 6.01
C LEU A 46 -1.19 -26.98 4.65
N THR A 47 -1.98 -26.74 3.61
CA THR A 47 -1.46 -26.54 2.26
C THR A 47 -0.47 -25.39 2.29
N CYS A 48 0.71 -25.60 1.69
CA CYS A 48 1.67 -24.54 1.51
C CYS A 48 1.02 -23.47 0.61
N PRO A 49 0.94 -22.20 1.05
CA PRO A 49 0.40 -21.14 0.20
C PRO A 49 1.35 -20.81 -0.96
N ILE A 50 2.60 -21.26 -0.92
CA ILE A 50 3.58 -21.03 -1.97
C ILE A 50 3.43 -22.14 -3.01
N VAL A 51 3.13 -21.76 -4.25
CA VAL A 51 2.99 -22.69 -5.38
C VAL A 51 4.34 -23.10 -5.94
N GLU A 52 4.47 -24.36 -6.36
CA GLU A 52 5.73 -24.87 -6.92
C GLU A 52 5.86 -24.50 -8.39
N THR A 53 4.77 -24.60 -9.14
CA THR A 53 4.74 -24.31 -10.57
C THR A 53 3.99 -23.02 -10.88
N GLN A 54 4.36 -22.37 -11.98
CA GLN A 54 3.66 -21.18 -12.43
C GLN A 54 2.25 -21.50 -12.95
N LEU A 55 1.97 -22.71 -13.42
CA LEU A 55 0.62 -23.09 -13.86
C LEU A 55 -0.40 -23.07 -12.70
N GLU A 56 0.04 -23.37 -11.48
CA GLU A 56 -0.78 -23.27 -10.26
C GLU A 56 -1.15 -21.82 -9.92
N THR A 57 -0.50 -20.83 -10.56
CA THR A 57 -0.90 -19.42 -10.44
C THR A 57 -2.10 -19.07 -11.30
N ALA A 58 -2.51 -19.90 -12.27
CA ALA A 58 -3.48 -19.53 -13.28
C ALA A 58 -4.79 -18.95 -12.74
N CYS A 59 -5.21 -17.81 -13.31
CA CYS A 59 -6.37 -17.02 -12.89
C CYS A 59 -6.26 -16.43 -11.48
N PHE A 60 -5.06 -16.21 -10.94
CA PHE A 60 -4.88 -15.55 -9.66
C PHE A 60 -4.20 -14.18 -9.76
N ILE A 61 -4.50 -13.33 -8.79
CA ILE A 61 -3.55 -12.30 -8.35
C ILE A 61 -2.48 -13.00 -7.53
N VAL A 62 -1.21 -12.81 -7.89
CA VAL A 62 -0.08 -13.51 -7.30
C VAL A 62 0.97 -12.54 -6.78
N ILE A 63 1.64 -12.93 -5.70
CA ILE A 63 2.70 -12.15 -5.06
C ILE A 63 3.96 -12.99 -4.83
N LYS A 64 5.13 -12.38 -4.99
CA LYS A 64 6.43 -12.99 -4.68
C LYS A 64 7.38 -11.95 -4.11
N PRO A 65 8.48 -12.33 -3.43
CA PRO A 65 9.55 -11.39 -3.14
C PRO A 65 10.12 -10.82 -4.43
N THR A 66 10.38 -9.53 -4.45
CA THR A 66 11.04 -8.87 -5.58
C THR A 66 12.38 -9.52 -5.86
N ASN A 67 13.13 -9.84 -4.80
CA ASN A 67 14.41 -10.50 -4.86
C ASN A 67 14.38 -11.83 -4.10
N GLY A 68 14.89 -12.90 -4.72
CA GLY A 68 15.05 -14.20 -4.07
C GLY A 68 13.75 -15.01 -3.92
N SER A 69 13.49 -15.52 -2.72
CA SER A 69 12.34 -16.41 -2.44
C SER A 69 11.81 -16.17 -1.03
N PHE A 70 10.57 -16.60 -0.75
CA PHE A 70 9.95 -16.45 0.56
C PHE A 70 10.72 -17.15 1.70
N ARG A 71 11.63 -18.08 1.37
CA ARG A 71 12.52 -18.71 2.37
C ARG A 71 13.57 -17.75 2.93
N ASN A 72 13.97 -16.76 2.14
CA ASN A 72 14.99 -15.77 2.49
C ASN A 72 14.38 -14.40 2.81
N PHE A 73 13.07 -14.28 2.68
CA PHE A 73 12.33 -13.03 2.87
C PHE A 73 12.37 -12.60 4.33
N LYS A 74 12.71 -11.33 4.55
CA LYS A 74 12.69 -10.66 5.84
C LYS A 74 11.60 -9.60 5.85
N ILE A 75 11.11 -9.28 7.05
CA ILE A 75 10.21 -8.14 7.23
C ILE A 75 10.97 -6.88 6.77
N GLY A 76 10.35 -6.10 5.88
CA GLY A 76 10.96 -4.95 5.22
C GLY A 76 11.46 -5.22 3.80
N ASP A 77 11.60 -6.48 3.38
CA ASP A 77 11.93 -6.80 1.99
C ASP A 77 10.76 -6.48 1.04
N ASP A 78 11.10 -6.02 -0.17
CA ASP A 78 10.11 -5.68 -1.19
C ASP A 78 9.40 -6.92 -1.76
N LEU A 79 8.11 -6.75 -2.00
CA LEU A 79 7.26 -7.71 -2.70
C LEU A 79 6.92 -7.19 -4.10
N HIS A 80 6.77 -8.12 -5.03
CA HIS A 80 6.31 -7.88 -6.39
C HIS A 80 5.00 -8.62 -6.63
N ILE A 81 4.06 -7.95 -7.29
CA ILE A 81 2.70 -8.44 -7.49
C ILE A 81 2.29 -8.38 -8.97
N GLY A 82 1.49 -9.36 -9.39
CA GLY A 82 1.01 -9.47 -10.76
C GLY A 82 -0.33 -10.20 -10.86
N ILE A 83 -0.91 -10.15 -12.05
CA ILE A 83 -2.16 -10.81 -12.41
C ILE A 83 -1.85 -11.90 -13.41
N SER A 84 -2.36 -13.11 -13.19
CA SER A 84 -2.15 -14.22 -14.11
C SER A 84 -3.39 -14.54 -14.93
N ASN A 85 -3.17 -14.91 -16.19
CA ASN A 85 -4.22 -15.39 -17.09
C ASN A 85 -4.52 -16.89 -16.87
N SER A 86 -5.39 -17.46 -17.70
CA SER A 86 -5.80 -18.88 -17.63
C SER A 86 -4.67 -19.88 -17.83
N GLN A 87 -3.56 -19.44 -18.42
CA GLN A 87 -2.36 -20.25 -18.67
C GLN A 87 -1.29 -20.06 -17.59
N GLY A 88 -1.54 -19.23 -16.57
CA GLY A 88 -0.55 -18.87 -15.55
C GLY A 88 0.49 -17.88 -16.03
N VAL A 89 0.33 -17.26 -17.20
CA VAL A 89 1.21 -16.16 -17.64
C VAL A 89 0.89 -14.93 -16.79
N VAL A 90 1.91 -14.36 -16.14
CA VAL A 90 1.75 -13.25 -15.21
C VAL A 90 2.06 -11.92 -15.89
N TYR A 91 1.17 -10.96 -15.70
CA TYR A 91 1.27 -9.59 -16.13
C TYR A 91 1.56 -8.73 -14.91
N SER A 92 2.61 -7.92 -14.95
CA SER A 92 2.99 -7.04 -13.84
C SER A 92 3.56 -5.73 -14.36
N PHE A 93 3.54 -4.68 -13.53
CA PHE A 93 4.19 -3.42 -13.87
C PHE A 93 5.54 -3.31 -13.17
N TRP A 94 6.59 -3.07 -13.93
CA TRP A 94 7.95 -3.00 -13.43
C TRP A 94 8.78 -1.91 -14.14
N THR A 95 10.09 -1.96 -13.94
CA THR A 95 11.05 -0.99 -14.48
C THR A 95 11.02 -0.85 -16.00
N LYS A 96 10.58 -1.88 -16.75
CA LYS A 96 10.44 -1.81 -18.23
C LYS A 96 9.02 -1.49 -18.70
N GLY A 97 8.11 -1.16 -17.80
CA GLY A 97 6.70 -0.98 -18.12
C GLY A 97 5.90 -2.22 -17.73
N VAL A 98 4.83 -2.49 -18.47
CA VAL A 98 4.07 -3.74 -18.30
C VAL A 98 4.90 -4.89 -18.84
N GLU A 99 5.28 -5.81 -17.96
CA GLU A 99 6.03 -7.03 -18.25
C GLU A 99 5.09 -8.23 -18.26
N ILE A 100 5.38 -9.18 -19.16
CA ILE A 100 4.62 -10.43 -19.34
C ILE A 100 5.60 -11.58 -19.15
N GLU A 101 5.34 -12.42 -18.16
CA GLU A 101 6.28 -13.41 -17.69
C GLU A 101 5.62 -14.79 -17.59
N ALA A 102 6.18 -15.77 -18.30
CA ALA A 102 5.64 -17.14 -18.36
C ALA A 102 6.39 -18.16 -17.48
N SER A 103 7.52 -17.78 -16.85
CA SER A 103 8.37 -18.73 -16.11
C SER A 103 9.08 -18.20 -14.85
N THR A 104 8.84 -16.95 -14.44
CA THR A 104 9.56 -16.31 -13.33
C THR A 104 8.77 -16.24 -12.03
N TRP A 105 7.52 -16.73 -12.03
CA TRP A 105 6.59 -16.64 -10.90
C TRP A 105 6.38 -17.97 -10.14
N GLN A 106 7.27 -18.94 -10.36
CA GLN A 106 7.41 -20.11 -9.50
C GLN A 106 7.77 -19.70 -8.06
N ASN A 107 7.30 -20.42 -7.06
CA ASN A 107 7.42 -20.06 -5.64
C ASN A 107 6.73 -18.74 -5.26
N SER A 108 5.64 -18.38 -5.97
CA SER A 108 4.76 -17.27 -5.60
C SER A 108 3.62 -17.73 -4.69
N VAL A 109 2.88 -16.78 -4.12
CA VAL A 109 1.67 -17.02 -3.33
C VAL A 109 0.47 -16.49 -4.12
N PRO A 110 -0.54 -17.33 -4.44
CA PRO A 110 -1.80 -16.88 -4.99
C PRO A 110 -2.65 -16.26 -3.88
N LEU A 111 -3.06 -15.01 -4.09
CA LEU A 111 -3.81 -14.22 -3.11
C LEU A 111 -5.31 -14.20 -3.40
N LEU A 112 -5.70 -14.04 -4.68
CA LEU A 112 -7.09 -13.89 -5.08
C LEU A 112 -7.38 -14.71 -6.32
N ASP A 113 -8.35 -15.62 -6.23
CA ASP A 113 -8.87 -16.39 -7.37
C ASP A 113 -9.83 -15.54 -8.19
N LEU A 114 -9.51 -15.29 -9.46
CA LEU A 114 -10.32 -14.51 -10.38
C LEU A 114 -11.47 -15.33 -11.00
N ARG A 115 -11.41 -16.67 -11.01
CA ARG A 115 -12.43 -17.50 -11.67
C ARG A 115 -13.87 -17.20 -11.21
N PRO A 116 -14.16 -17.01 -9.91
CA PRO A 116 -15.51 -16.67 -9.46
C PRO A 116 -16.05 -15.36 -10.05
N PHE A 117 -15.19 -14.38 -10.31
CA PHE A 117 -15.57 -13.07 -10.86
C PHE A 117 -16.00 -13.14 -12.32
N PHE A 118 -15.54 -14.17 -13.03
CA PHE A 118 -15.87 -14.41 -14.42
C PHE A 118 -16.77 -15.64 -14.61
N PHE A 119 -17.46 -16.07 -13.54
CA PHE A 119 -18.34 -17.25 -13.54
C PHE A 119 -17.66 -18.52 -14.06
N GLY A 120 -16.34 -18.64 -13.83
CA GLY A 120 -15.52 -19.75 -14.32
C GLY A 120 -15.18 -19.68 -15.82
N ASN A 121 -15.56 -18.63 -16.53
CA ASN A 121 -15.22 -18.45 -17.94
C ASN A 121 -13.79 -17.94 -18.10
N LEU A 122 -12.89 -18.86 -18.45
CA LEU A 122 -11.46 -18.59 -18.64
C LEU A 122 -11.19 -17.66 -19.83
N GLU A 123 -11.97 -17.77 -20.89
CA GLU A 123 -11.82 -16.92 -22.08
C GLU A 123 -12.15 -15.45 -21.73
N ASN A 124 -13.19 -15.23 -20.91
CA ASN A 124 -13.52 -13.89 -20.43
C ASN A 124 -12.42 -13.29 -19.55
N ILE A 125 -11.78 -14.11 -18.70
CA ILE A 125 -10.63 -13.68 -17.89
C ILE A 125 -9.50 -13.20 -18.80
N ASP A 126 -9.11 -14.05 -19.76
CA ASP A 126 -8.00 -13.76 -20.67
C ASP A 126 -8.28 -12.51 -21.49
N ASN A 127 -9.47 -12.41 -22.09
CA ASN A 127 -9.90 -11.23 -22.85
C ASN A 127 -9.89 -9.95 -22.01
N CYS A 128 -10.30 -10.02 -20.74
CA CYS A 128 -10.30 -8.87 -19.85
C CYS A 128 -8.90 -8.44 -19.46
N ILE A 129 -8.00 -9.39 -19.17
CA ILE A 129 -6.58 -9.10 -18.89
C ILE A 129 -5.91 -8.49 -20.12
N GLU A 130 -6.13 -9.07 -21.30
CA GLU A 130 -5.58 -8.54 -22.55
C GLU A 130 -6.09 -7.14 -22.85
N PHE A 131 -7.41 -6.93 -22.77
CA PHE A 131 -8.02 -5.62 -22.97
C PHE A 131 -7.45 -4.59 -21.99
N PHE A 132 -7.40 -4.92 -20.69
CA PHE A 132 -6.82 -4.05 -19.67
C PHE A 132 -5.38 -3.67 -20.03
N VAL A 133 -4.53 -4.65 -20.34
CA VAL A 133 -3.12 -4.44 -20.69
C VAL A 133 -2.98 -3.57 -21.93
N GLU A 134 -3.77 -3.80 -22.98
CA GLU A 134 -3.74 -3.00 -24.20
C GLU A 134 -4.23 -1.56 -23.95
N THR A 135 -5.30 -1.35 -23.19
CA THR A 135 -5.76 -0.03 -22.75
C THR A 135 -4.68 0.71 -21.96
N GLN A 136 -3.97 0.00 -21.06
CA GLN A 136 -2.87 0.57 -20.29
C GLN A 136 -1.66 0.95 -21.15
N LYS A 137 -1.35 0.16 -22.20
CA LYS A 137 -0.30 0.50 -23.17
C LYS A 137 -0.69 1.71 -24.02
N MET A 138 -1.93 1.77 -24.51
CA MET A 138 -2.42 2.90 -25.32
C MET A 138 -2.42 4.22 -24.54
N SER A 139 -2.90 4.20 -23.29
CA SER A 139 -2.93 5.38 -22.42
C SER A 139 -1.56 5.80 -21.88
N GLN A 140 -0.52 4.99 -22.08
CA GLN A 140 0.82 5.19 -21.51
C GLN A 140 0.79 5.37 -19.98
N LYS A 141 -0.21 4.81 -19.29
CA LYS A 141 -0.38 4.93 -17.83
C LYS A 141 0.70 4.17 -17.08
N PHE A 142 1.01 2.97 -17.56
CA PHE A 142 2.06 2.08 -17.03
C PHE A 142 3.28 2.02 -17.95
N HIS A 143 3.70 3.19 -18.46
CA HIS A 143 4.94 3.32 -19.22
C HIS A 143 6.15 3.31 -18.27
N LYS A 144 7.27 2.72 -18.72
CA LYS A 144 8.52 2.58 -17.94
C LYS A 144 9.01 3.88 -17.29
N SER A 145 8.85 5.02 -17.94
CA SER A 145 9.30 6.32 -17.41
C SER A 145 8.51 6.78 -16.18
N LYS A 146 7.30 6.24 -15.99
CA LYS A 146 6.40 6.57 -14.88
C LYS A 146 6.59 5.65 -13.68
N TYR A 147 7.36 4.56 -13.81
CA TYR A 147 7.61 3.66 -12.69
C TYR A 147 8.33 4.39 -11.55
N ARG A 148 7.78 4.28 -10.34
CA ARG A 148 8.32 4.85 -9.10
C ARG A 148 8.07 3.85 -7.98
N GLU A 149 9.14 3.30 -7.43
CA GLU A 149 9.09 2.24 -6.41
C GLU A 149 8.19 2.59 -5.21
N THR A 150 8.15 3.86 -4.81
CA THR A 150 7.39 4.31 -3.63
C THR A 150 5.99 4.85 -3.93
N THR A 151 5.72 5.31 -5.16
CA THR A 151 4.51 6.09 -5.47
C THR A 151 3.72 5.64 -6.69
N TRP A 152 4.31 4.84 -7.58
CA TRP A 152 3.65 4.31 -8.78
C TRP A 152 4.34 3.03 -9.25
N ASN A 153 3.93 1.90 -8.66
CA ASN A 153 4.61 0.61 -8.78
C ASN A 153 3.64 -0.53 -9.12
N CYS A 154 4.11 -1.78 -9.02
CA CYS A 154 3.34 -2.98 -9.34
C CYS A 154 2.03 -3.11 -8.55
N PHE A 155 1.93 -2.58 -7.33
CA PHE A 155 0.70 -2.60 -6.54
C PHE A 155 -0.39 -1.69 -7.11
N ASP A 156 -0.01 -0.65 -7.85
CA ASP A 156 -0.95 0.25 -8.51
C ASP A 156 -1.46 -0.31 -9.85
N PHE A 157 -0.83 -1.38 -10.36
CA PHE A 157 -1.24 -2.10 -11.59
C PHE A 157 -2.31 -3.16 -11.34
N VAL A 158 -2.35 -3.72 -10.13
CA VAL A 158 -3.25 -4.81 -9.73
C VAL A 158 -4.70 -4.41 -9.40
N PRO A 159 -5.12 -3.13 -9.23
CA PRO A 159 -6.54 -2.80 -9.08
C PRO A 159 -7.30 -3.05 -10.38
N MET A 160 -7.61 -4.31 -10.64
CA MET A 160 -8.58 -4.77 -11.63
C MET A 160 -10.02 -4.58 -11.16
N ALA A 161 -10.24 -4.30 -9.86
CA ALA A 161 -11.54 -4.03 -9.28
C ALA A 161 -12.27 -2.89 -10.01
N ASP A 162 -11.57 -1.78 -10.26
CA ASP A 162 -12.11 -0.63 -11.00
C ASP A 162 -12.45 -0.99 -12.47
N PHE A 163 -11.79 -2.01 -13.04
CA PHE A 163 -12.08 -2.50 -14.40
C PHE A 163 -13.28 -3.48 -14.42
N LEU A 164 -13.47 -4.25 -13.36
CA LEU A 164 -14.58 -5.20 -13.23
C LEU A 164 -15.93 -4.51 -12.97
N GLU A 165 -15.93 -3.33 -12.32
CA GLU A 165 -17.14 -2.52 -12.14
C GLU A 165 -17.74 -2.01 -13.46
N GLU A 166 -16.92 -1.82 -14.51
CA GLU A 166 -17.39 -1.32 -15.82
C GLU A 166 -17.92 -2.43 -16.76
N VAL A 167 -17.76 -3.71 -16.40
CA VAL A 167 -18.01 -4.84 -17.33
C VAL A 167 -19.43 -5.43 -17.22
N ASP A 168 -20.29 -5.05 -16.26
CA ASP A 168 -21.65 -5.61 -16.26
C ASP A 168 -22.77 -4.74 -15.63
N ASP A 169 -23.52 -4.04 -16.48
CA ASP A 169 -24.78 -3.36 -16.16
C ASP A 169 -25.99 -4.33 -16.05
N LYS A 170 -25.80 -5.66 -16.07
CA LYS A 170 -26.93 -6.61 -16.26
C LYS A 170 -26.99 -7.86 -15.39
N VAL A 171 -26.23 -8.01 -14.31
CA VAL A 171 -26.37 -9.21 -13.47
C VAL A 171 -26.55 -8.87 -11.99
N ASP A 172 -27.68 -9.33 -11.45
CA ASP A 172 -28.09 -9.38 -10.03
C ASP A 172 -27.13 -10.27 -9.19
N SER A 173 -25.82 -10.02 -9.25
CA SER A 173 -24.75 -10.78 -8.57
C SER A 173 -24.34 -10.14 -7.25
N ASN A 174 -25.32 -9.73 -6.42
CA ASN A 174 -25.07 -9.01 -5.17
C ASN A 174 -24.05 -9.72 -4.26
N ARG A 175 -24.08 -11.05 -4.19
CA ARG A 175 -23.20 -11.83 -3.29
C ARG A 175 -21.76 -12.01 -3.79
N VAL A 176 -21.56 -12.08 -5.11
CA VAL A 176 -20.22 -12.19 -5.71
C VAL A 176 -19.56 -10.82 -5.72
N LEU A 177 -20.34 -9.76 -5.98
CA LEU A 177 -19.92 -8.36 -5.81
C LEU A 177 -19.59 -8.04 -4.35
N ASP A 178 -20.39 -8.48 -3.37
CA ASP A 178 -20.07 -8.30 -1.94
C ASP A 178 -18.74 -8.99 -1.55
N GLN A 179 -18.49 -10.19 -2.10
CA GLN A 179 -17.26 -10.94 -1.84
C GLN A 179 -16.06 -10.31 -2.57
N ALA A 180 -16.28 -9.80 -3.78
CA ALA A 180 -15.32 -9.01 -4.55
C ALA A 180 -14.92 -7.77 -3.78
N ASP A 181 -15.89 -6.94 -3.38
CA ASP A 181 -15.70 -5.73 -2.60
C ASP A 181 -15.01 -6.01 -1.28
N TYR A 182 -15.37 -7.11 -0.59
CA TYR A 182 -14.67 -7.52 0.62
C TYR A 182 -13.20 -7.82 0.34
N LEU A 183 -12.89 -8.60 -0.71
CA LEU A 183 -11.52 -8.99 -1.06
C LEU A 183 -10.70 -7.80 -1.56
N VAL A 184 -11.30 -6.90 -2.32
CA VAL A 184 -10.71 -5.62 -2.73
C VAL A 184 -10.40 -4.77 -1.51
N ASN A 185 -11.34 -4.64 -0.57
CA ASN A 185 -11.14 -3.89 0.67
C ASN A 185 -10.04 -4.54 1.54
N GLN A 186 -9.97 -5.87 1.63
CA GLN A 186 -8.86 -6.56 2.30
C GLN A 186 -7.52 -6.32 1.58
N PHE A 187 -7.51 -6.31 0.25
CA PHE A 187 -6.31 -6.06 -0.55
C PHE A 187 -5.84 -4.61 -0.43
N GLU A 188 -6.75 -3.65 -0.40
CA GLU A 188 -6.45 -2.24 -0.13
C GLU A 188 -5.88 -2.07 1.27
N LYS A 189 -6.50 -2.70 2.29
CA LYS A 189 -5.97 -2.73 3.66
C LYS A 189 -4.58 -3.35 3.72
N PHE A 190 -4.35 -4.45 3.02
CA PHE A 190 -3.04 -5.09 2.95
C PHE A 190 -2.00 -4.17 2.31
N THR A 191 -2.30 -3.59 1.15
CA THR A 191 -1.39 -2.69 0.44
C THR A 191 -1.06 -1.44 1.26
N HIS A 192 -2.08 -0.89 1.92
CA HIS A 192 -1.94 0.22 2.87
C HIS A 192 -1.06 -0.17 4.06
N ASP A 193 -1.36 -1.27 4.73
CA ASP A 193 -0.59 -1.77 5.87
C ASP A 193 0.84 -2.11 5.48
N PHE A 194 1.08 -2.67 4.30
CA PHE A 194 2.41 -2.95 3.78
C PHE A 194 3.20 -1.65 3.58
N ARG A 195 2.59 -0.64 2.95
CA ARG A 195 3.22 0.68 2.73
C ARG A 195 3.44 1.47 4.03
N GLU A 196 2.60 1.29 5.05
CA GLU A 196 2.74 1.97 6.35
C GLU A 196 3.66 1.24 7.34
N LYS A 197 3.78 -0.09 7.24
CA LYS A 197 4.59 -0.94 8.15
C LYS A 197 6.01 -1.17 7.64
N THR A 198 6.39 -0.62 6.49
CA THR A 198 7.81 -0.44 6.16
C THR A 198 8.36 0.59 7.16
N GLU A 199 8.79 0.10 8.33
CA GLU A 199 9.31 0.93 9.41
C GLU A 199 10.49 1.77 8.90
N PRO A 200 10.48 3.10 9.06
CA PRO A 200 11.72 3.83 9.18
C PRO A 200 12.34 3.41 10.53
N GLU A 201 13.62 3.05 10.54
CA GLU A 201 14.35 2.81 11.79
C GLU A 201 14.20 4.02 12.71
N CYS A 202 13.48 3.84 13.81
CA CYS A 202 13.43 4.82 14.88
C CYS A 202 14.82 4.93 15.52
N CYS A 203 15.15 6.10 16.06
CA CYS A 203 16.47 6.44 16.59
C CYS A 203 17.11 5.32 17.43
N ALA A 204 18.44 5.17 17.28
CA ALA A 204 19.25 4.07 17.79
C ALA A 204 18.82 3.56 19.19
N ASP A 205 18.86 2.24 19.38
CA ASP A 205 18.39 1.39 20.50
C ASP A 205 18.79 1.81 21.94
N THR A 206 19.42 2.96 22.13
CA THR A 206 19.99 3.42 23.39
C THR A 206 19.06 4.29 24.24
N ASP A 207 17.88 4.69 23.74
CA ASP A 207 17.01 5.64 24.45
C ASP A 207 15.81 4.95 25.12
N SER A 208 15.70 5.04 26.45
CA SER A 208 14.75 4.22 27.24
C SER A 208 13.34 4.80 27.38
N ASP A 209 13.09 6.03 26.93
CA ASP A 209 11.79 6.69 27.00
C ASP A 209 11.22 7.01 25.61
N HIS A 210 10.53 6.04 25.02
CA HIS A 210 9.88 6.16 23.71
C HIS A 210 8.46 6.73 23.77
N SER A 211 8.00 7.26 24.91
CA SER A 211 6.60 7.69 25.09
C SER A 211 6.21 8.91 24.23
N LYS A 212 7.17 9.81 23.98
CA LYS A 212 7.00 10.97 23.07
C LYS A 212 7.14 10.59 21.60
N CYS A 213 8.05 9.67 21.30
CA CYS A 213 8.28 9.15 19.96
C CYS A 213 7.02 8.42 19.44
N LYS A 214 6.41 7.53 20.23
CA LYS A 214 5.19 6.82 19.84
C LYS A 214 3.99 7.73 19.55
N LYS A 215 3.81 8.82 20.31
CA LYS A 215 2.71 9.77 20.07
C LYS A 215 2.95 10.62 18.82
N ALA A 216 4.19 11.08 18.63
CA ALA A 216 4.57 11.81 17.42
C ALA A 216 4.47 10.91 16.17
N GLU A 217 4.87 9.64 16.27
CA GLU A 217 4.72 8.64 15.21
C GLU A 217 3.25 8.33 14.89
N GLU A 218 2.37 8.19 15.90
CA GLU A 218 0.93 7.96 15.68
C GLU A 218 0.22 9.15 15.02
N GLU A 219 0.67 10.39 15.29
CA GLU A 219 0.15 11.61 14.67
C GLU A 219 0.70 11.79 13.25
N VAL A 220 2.00 11.61 13.05
CA VAL A 220 2.65 11.60 11.73
C VAL A 220 2.08 10.51 10.84
N ARG A 221 1.80 9.31 11.38
CA ARG A 221 1.20 8.20 10.64
C ARG A 221 -0.24 8.51 10.22
N ARG A 222 -1.04 9.14 11.09
CA ARG A 222 -2.40 9.60 10.73
C ARG A 222 -2.38 10.66 9.64
N ASN A 223 -1.48 11.63 9.72
CA ASN A 223 -1.34 12.68 8.71
C ASN A 223 -0.87 12.10 7.37
N LYS A 224 0.11 11.19 7.37
CA LYS A 224 0.58 10.48 6.16
C LYS A 224 -0.54 9.66 5.51
N LYS A 225 -1.35 8.96 6.31
CA LYS A 225 -2.50 8.18 5.85
C LYS A 225 -3.52 9.04 5.11
N GLU A 226 -3.84 10.20 5.66
CA GLU A 226 -4.79 11.14 5.07
C GLU A 226 -4.28 11.68 3.73
N ILE A 227 -3.01 12.09 3.67
CA ILE A 227 -2.35 12.53 2.45
C ILE A 227 -2.42 11.46 1.35
N VAL A 228 -2.08 10.21 1.68
CA VAL A 228 -2.10 9.11 0.70
C VAL A 228 -3.52 8.82 0.21
N ASN A 229 -4.50 8.79 1.12
CA ASN A 229 -5.89 8.55 0.76
C ASN A 229 -6.46 9.64 -0.14
N VAL A 230 -6.25 10.91 0.21
CA VAL A 230 -6.70 12.06 -0.59
C VAL A 230 -6.00 12.04 -1.95
N THR A 231 -4.68 11.86 -1.99
CA THR A 231 -3.91 11.79 -3.24
C THR A 231 -4.42 10.68 -4.16
N ARG A 232 -4.71 9.50 -3.62
CA ARG A 232 -5.23 8.35 -4.39
C ARG A 232 -6.60 8.66 -4.97
N ARG A 233 -7.53 9.19 -4.16
CA ARG A 233 -8.87 9.57 -4.62
C ARG A 233 -8.80 10.65 -5.68
N LEU A 234 -7.91 11.64 -5.51
CA LEU A 234 -7.71 12.74 -6.46
C LEU A 234 -7.21 12.23 -7.81
N GLN A 235 -6.24 11.32 -7.81
CA GLN A 235 -5.73 10.69 -9.03
C GLN A 235 -6.78 9.83 -9.73
N LYS A 236 -7.62 9.11 -8.97
CA LYS A 236 -8.77 8.38 -9.53
C LYS A 236 -9.75 9.33 -10.20
N ALA A 237 -10.13 10.43 -9.53
CA ALA A 237 -11.06 11.43 -10.06
C ALA A 237 -10.55 12.10 -11.34
N ILE A 238 -9.28 12.54 -11.36
CA ILE A 238 -8.64 13.11 -12.55
C ILE A 238 -8.72 12.14 -13.72
N TYR A 239 -8.36 10.87 -13.50
CA TYR A 239 -8.37 9.86 -14.55
C TYR A 239 -9.77 9.63 -15.13
N SER A 240 -10.79 9.50 -14.27
CA SER A 240 -12.17 9.33 -14.74
C SER A 240 -12.66 10.51 -15.58
N LEU A 241 -12.28 11.74 -15.21
CA LEU A 241 -12.69 12.95 -15.93
C LEU A 241 -11.89 13.17 -17.22
N GLU A 242 -10.66 12.65 -17.32
CA GLU A 242 -9.88 12.68 -18.58
C GLU A 242 -10.56 11.93 -19.72
N MET A 243 -11.38 10.93 -19.40
CA MET A 243 -12.14 10.15 -20.37
C MET A 243 -13.48 10.81 -20.75
N MET A 244 -13.81 11.98 -20.18
CA MET A 244 -15.09 12.67 -20.36
C MET A 244 -14.91 14.08 -20.97
N PRO A 245 -15.45 14.37 -22.17
CA PRO A 245 -15.28 15.68 -22.84
C PRO A 245 -15.94 16.88 -22.12
N SER A 246 -16.92 16.62 -21.25
CA SER A 246 -17.80 17.64 -20.65
C SER A 246 -17.34 18.19 -19.29
N ALA A 247 -16.22 17.70 -18.75
CA ALA A 247 -15.77 18.02 -17.39
C ALA A 247 -14.47 18.84 -17.34
N SER A 248 -14.20 19.68 -18.35
CA SER A 248 -12.91 20.37 -18.49
C SER A 248 -12.52 21.17 -17.24
N ASP A 249 -13.46 21.87 -16.63
CA ASP A 249 -13.16 22.84 -15.57
C ASP A 249 -12.88 22.14 -14.24
N LEU A 250 -13.65 21.10 -13.91
CA LEU A 250 -13.40 20.26 -12.73
C LEU A 250 -12.10 19.46 -12.88
N LEU A 251 -11.80 18.97 -14.09
CA LEU A 251 -10.55 18.28 -14.39
C LEU A 251 -9.33 19.21 -14.23
N ILE A 252 -9.42 20.45 -14.68
CA ILE A 252 -8.37 21.46 -14.50
C ILE A 252 -8.17 21.74 -13.01
N ALA A 253 -9.24 22.00 -12.27
CA ALA A 253 -9.17 22.28 -10.83
C ALA A 253 -8.56 21.13 -10.03
N LEU A 254 -8.93 19.87 -10.34
CA LEU A 254 -8.34 18.70 -9.70
C LEU A 254 -6.87 18.52 -10.04
N ARG A 255 -6.45 18.78 -11.29
CA ARG A 255 -5.04 18.71 -11.70
C ARG A 255 -4.19 19.77 -11.00
N ASP A 256 -4.68 21.00 -10.92
CA ASP A 256 -3.98 22.10 -10.25
C ASP A 256 -3.80 21.81 -8.76
N LYS A 257 -4.84 21.31 -8.08
CA LYS A 257 -4.74 20.91 -6.67
C LYS A 257 -3.87 19.68 -6.45
N ASN A 258 -3.83 18.74 -7.39
CA ASN A 258 -2.89 17.61 -7.32
C ASN A 258 -1.44 18.07 -7.40
N ALA A 259 -1.14 19.05 -8.25
CA ALA A 259 0.19 19.62 -8.38
C ALA A 259 0.58 20.37 -7.10
N GLU A 260 -0.31 21.20 -6.55
CA GLU A 260 -0.09 21.95 -5.30
C GLU A 260 0.13 20.99 -4.10
N LEU A 261 -0.66 19.92 -4.02
CA LEU A 261 -0.52 18.89 -2.98
C LEU A 261 0.84 18.18 -3.10
N ARG A 262 1.26 17.79 -4.30
CA ARG A 262 2.56 17.12 -4.53
C ARG A 262 3.73 18.03 -4.18
N ASP A 263 3.69 19.30 -4.58
CA ASP A 263 4.74 20.27 -4.23
C ASP A 263 4.85 20.48 -2.72
N THR A 264 3.71 20.51 -2.03
CA THR A 264 3.67 20.67 -0.57
C THR A 264 4.20 19.43 0.15
N ILE A 265 3.88 18.23 -0.35
CA ILE A 265 4.43 16.96 0.15
C ILE A 265 5.96 16.94 -0.04
N VAL A 266 6.46 17.36 -1.21
CA VAL A 266 7.91 17.43 -1.48
C VAL A 266 8.59 18.35 -0.47
N LYS A 267 8.01 19.53 -0.20
CA LYS A 267 8.54 20.47 0.81
C LYS A 267 8.51 19.90 2.23
N LEU A 268 7.50 19.11 2.59
CA LEU A 268 7.40 18.40 3.87
C LEU A 268 8.43 17.28 4.01
N SER A 269 8.74 16.60 2.90
CA SER A 269 9.73 15.51 2.83
C SER A 269 11.17 15.99 2.60
N ALA A 270 11.36 17.27 2.30
CA ALA A 270 12.68 17.85 2.16
C ALA A 270 13.29 17.96 3.56
N GLU A 271 14.23 17.06 3.86
CA GLU A 271 14.88 17.02 5.17
C GLU A 271 15.63 18.33 5.50
N PHE A 272 15.94 19.20 4.51
CA PHE A 272 16.50 20.56 4.69
C PHE A 272 16.16 21.54 3.52
N SER A 273 15.85 22.82 3.80
CA SER A 273 15.37 23.87 2.82
C SER A 273 15.96 25.27 3.10
N THR A 274 16.60 25.94 2.13
CA THR A 274 17.57 27.08 2.27
C THR A 274 18.70 26.87 3.31
N SER A 275 18.60 25.77 4.06
CA SER A 275 19.25 25.40 5.30
C SER A 275 19.91 24.02 5.19
N SER A 276 19.98 23.42 3.99
CA SER A 276 20.82 22.24 3.73
C SER A 276 22.33 22.60 3.71
N VAL A 277 22.67 23.70 4.38
CA VAL A 277 23.99 24.23 4.75
C VAL A 277 24.65 25.05 3.63
N PRO A 278 24.60 26.39 3.75
CA PRO A 278 25.73 27.07 4.39
C PRO A 278 25.33 28.15 5.41
N ILE A 279 26.12 28.21 6.48
CA ILE A 279 25.96 28.95 7.74
C ILE A 279 26.14 30.48 7.55
N PRO A 280 25.43 31.36 8.31
CA PRO A 280 25.81 32.76 8.48
C PRO A 280 26.87 32.94 9.59
N GLU A 281 27.82 33.85 9.37
CA GLU A 281 29.14 33.88 9.99
C GLU A 281 29.25 34.01 11.53
N TYR A 282 28.18 34.29 12.30
CA TYR A 282 28.26 34.45 13.78
C TYR A 282 26.92 34.14 14.48
N ASP A 283 26.96 33.39 15.58
CA ASP A 283 25.79 33.10 16.44
C ASP A 283 25.48 34.30 17.36
N THR A 284 24.22 34.73 17.38
CA THR A 284 23.72 35.79 18.28
C THR A 284 23.90 35.43 19.77
N VAL A 285 23.90 34.14 20.11
CA VAL A 285 24.21 33.66 21.46
C VAL A 285 25.67 33.92 21.80
N ASP A 286 26.59 33.64 20.88
CA ASP A 286 28.02 33.93 21.04
C ASP A 286 28.28 35.43 21.13
N MET A 287 27.61 36.23 20.29
CA MET A 287 27.69 37.70 20.30
C MET A 287 27.18 38.30 21.62
N LYS A 288 26.07 37.80 22.17
CA LYS A 288 25.55 38.24 23.47
C LYS A 288 26.50 37.86 24.60
N CYS A 289 27.10 36.67 24.53
CA CYS A 289 28.12 36.23 25.47
C CYS A 289 29.40 37.09 25.39
N LEU A 290 29.76 37.59 24.21
CA LEU A 290 30.97 38.38 23.96
C LEU A 290 30.81 39.89 24.24
N LEU A 291 29.65 40.47 23.89
CA LEU A 291 29.42 41.92 23.90
C LEU A 291 28.43 42.39 24.98
N GLY A 292 27.70 41.48 25.61
CA GLY A 292 26.64 41.79 26.57
C GLY A 292 25.25 41.87 25.92
N ASP A 293 24.23 41.47 26.69
CA ASP A 293 22.83 41.38 26.25
C ASP A 293 22.24 42.73 25.80
N ASP A 294 22.80 43.84 26.27
CA ASP A 294 22.37 45.21 25.96
C ASP A 294 22.93 45.76 24.64
N GLN A 295 23.95 45.10 24.06
CA GLN A 295 24.64 45.52 22.84
C GLN A 295 24.20 44.73 21.59
N VAL A 296 23.44 43.64 21.75
CA VAL A 296 23.06 42.74 20.65
C VAL A 296 21.53 42.66 20.55
N ALA A 297 20.99 43.11 19.41
CA ALA A 297 19.54 43.10 19.17
C ALA A 297 18.96 41.68 19.20
N ASP A 298 17.76 41.53 19.75
CA ASP A 298 17.01 40.27 19.70
C ASP A 298 16.63 39.92 18.25
N GLN A 299 17.29 38.92 17.69
CA GLN A 299 16.88 38.26 16.46
C GLN A 299 16.35 36.86 16.76
N LYS A 300 15.34 36.44 16.00
CA LYS A 300 14.84 35.06 16.04
C LYS A 300 15.96 34.11 15.63
N SER A 301 16.09 33.03 16.38
CA SER A 301 17.03 31.98 16.03
C SER A 301 16.62 31.30 14.72
N LEU A 302 17.60 30.75 14.00
CA LEU A 302 17.35 29.94 12.81
C LEU A 302 16.44 28.74 13.11
N LEU A 303 16.53 28.17 14.31
CA LEU A 303 15.65 27.11 14.77
C LEU A 303 14.19 27.58 14.87
N GLU A 304 13.96 28.81 15.33
CA GLU A 304 12.61 29.40 15.37
C GLU A 304 12.08 29.69 13.98
N LEU A 305 12.92 30.19 13.06
CA LEU A 305 12.53 30.41 11.67
C LEU A 305 12.14 29.10 10.96
N VAL A 306 12.92 28.03 11.16
CA VAL A 306 12.62 26.70 10.60
C VAL A 306 11.34 26.12 11.19
N LYS A 307 11.12 26.29 12.51
CA LYS A 307 9.86 25.85 13.15
C LYS A 307 8.65 26.63 12.62
N GLU A 308 8.79 27.94 12.41
CA GLU A 308 7.74 28.78 11.82
C GLU A 308 7.42 28.37 10.38
N GLU A 309 8.45 28.06 9.58
CA GLU A 309 8.31 27.57 8.21
C GLU A 309 7.62 26.20 8.17
N GLN A 310 8.04 25.25 9.01
CA GLN A 310 7.38 23.94 9.14
C GLN A 310 5.91 24.05 9.55
N ALA A 311 5.62 24.88 10.56
CA ALA A 311 4.23 25.14 10.99
C ALA A 311 3.40 25.83 9.92
N GLN A 312 4.03 26.60 9.02
CA GLN A 312 3.35 27.19 7.86
C GLN A 312 3.05 26.12 6.80
N ILE A 313 4.02 25.26 6.48
CA ILE A 313 3.86 24.15 5.54
C ILE A 313 2.75 23.18 5.99
N GLU A 314 2.68 22.85 7.28
CA GLU A 314 1.61 22.00 7.83
C GLU A 314 0.23 22.64 7.72
N ARG A 315 0.13 23.95 7.93
CA ARG A 315 -1.13 24.70 7.75
C ARG A 315 -1.57 24.70 6.29
N ASP A 316 -0.63 24.91 5.38
CA ASP A 316 -0.89 24.89 3.94
C ASP A 316 -1.29 23.48 3.47
N LEU A 317 -0.66 22.43 3.99
CA LEU A 317 -1.04 21.04 3.73
C LEU A 317 -2.50 20.78 4.13
N ASN A 318 -2.88 21.12 5.36
CA ASN A 318 -4.24 20.90 5.86
C ASN A 318 -5.29 21.66 5.03
N ARG A 319 -4.96 22.89 4.60
CA ARG A 319 -5.81 23.66 3.67
C ARG A 319 -6.00 22.93 2.34
N ILE A 320 -4.90 22.47 1.73
CA ILE A 320 -4.94 21.80 0.43
C ILE A 320 -5.71 20.48 0.52
N LEU A 321 -5.54 19.71 1.59
CA LEU A 321 -6.29 18.46 1.81
C LEU A 321 -7.80 18.71 1.87
N LEU A 322 -8.23 19.75 2.60
CA LEU A 322 -9.65 20.13 2.67
C LEU A 322 -10.20 20.53 1.30
N GLU A 323 -9.46 21.33 0.53
CA GLU A 323 -9.86 21.74 -0.82
C GLU A 323 -9.95 20.55 -1.78
N CYS A 324 -9.00 19.61 -1.68
CA CYS A 324 -9.03 18.35 -2.41
C CYS A 324 -10.28 17.52 -2.08
N GLU A 325 -10.65 17.43 -0.81
CA GLU A 325 -11.86 16.72 -0.40
C GLU A 325 -13.15 17.34 -0.94
N ILE A 326 -13.22 18.68 -1.00
CA ILE A 326 -14.37 19.39 -1.58
C ILE A 326 -14.48 19.05 -3.07
N LEU A 327 -13.38 19.14 -3.83
CA LEU A 327 -13.38 18.80 -5.25
C LEU A 327 -13.73 17.33 -5.50
N LEU A 328 -13.33 16.43 -4.60
CA LEU A 328 -13.70 15.03 -4.68
C LEU A 328 -15.20 14.80 -4.45
N ARG A 329 -15.84 15.56 -3.56
CA ARG A 329 -17.30 15.52 -3.40
C ARG A 329 -18.00 16.06 -4.64
N ASP A 330 -17.48 17.12 -5.24
CA ASP A 330 -18.03 17.67 -6.49
C ASP A 330 -17.90 16.66 -7.64
N TYR A 331 -16.78 15.92 -7.71
CA TYR A 331 -16.62 14.78 -8.61
C TYR A 331 -17.63 13.66 -8.33
N ASP A 332 -17.85 13.28 -7.07
CA ASP A 332 -18.82 12.25 -6.70
C ASP A 332 -20.26 12.67 -7.09
N HIS A 333 -20.60 13.95 -6.93
CA HIS A 333 -21.87 14.52 -7.40
C HIS A 333 -21.98 14.54 -8.93
N TYR A 334 -20.88 14.86 -9.62
CA TYR A 334 -20.82 14.85 -11.08
C TYR A 334 -21.02 13.44 -11.64
N LYS A 335 -20.38 12.43 -11.04
CA LYS A 335 -20.43 11.03 -11.47
C LYS A 335 -21.80 10.38 -11.20
N ASN A 336 -22.38 10.60 -10.03
CA ASN A 336 -23.59 9.89 -9.59
C ASN A 336 -24.89 10.67 -9.80
N GLY A 337 -24.81 11.90 -10.31
CA GLY A 337 -25.92 12.86 -10.30
C GLY A 337 -26.25 13.35 -8.88
N LEU A 338 -26.89 14.52 -8.76
CA LEU A 338 -27.33 15.07 -7.49
C LEU A 338 -28.33 14.13 -6.81
N LYS A 339 -27.89 13.36 -5.81
CA LYS A 339 -28.79 12.80 -4.80
C LYS A 339 -29.08 13.93 -3.81
N VAL A 340 -30.17 14.66 -4.08
CA VAL A 340 -30.77 15.66 -3.16
C VAL A 340 -31.23 14.99 -1.88
#